data_AF-A0AAD8CFK8-F1
#
_entry.id   AF-A0AAD8CFK8-F1
#
_cell.length_a   1.000
_cell.length_b   1.000
_cell.length_c   1.000
_cell.angle_alpha   90.00
_cell.angle_beta   90.00
_cell.angle_gamma   90.00
#
_symmetry.space_group_name_H-M   'P 1'
#
loop_
_entity.id
_entity.type
_entity.pdbx_description
1 polymer ?
#
loop_
_entity_poly.entity_id
_entity_poly.type
_entity_poly.pdbx_seq_one_letter_code
_entity_poly.pdbx_strand_id
1 'polypeptide(L)'
;MAKVLTEELYAQLREKATPSGFTLDDDKGHEFMWNEHLGYVLTCPSNLGTGLRAGVHVKLPCVSKHEKFGETLKRLRLQKRGTG
;
A
#
# COMPACT_ATOMS: atom_id res chain seq x y z
N MET A 1 8.16 13.12 -9.53
CA MET A 1 7.78 11.97 -10.38
C MET A 1 7.57 10.77 -9.48
N ALA A 2 6.39 10.16 -9.49
CA ALA A 2 6.17 8.93 -8.74
C ALA A 2 7.07 7.84 -9.34
N LYS A 3 7.98 7.27 -8.53
CA LYS A 3 8.76 6.10 -8.96
C LYS A 3 7.76 4.96 -9.18
N VAL A 4 7.80 4.35 -10.37
CA VAL A 4 7.03 3.13 -10.64
C VAL A 4 7.52 2.06 -9.66
N LEU A 5 6.60 1.36 -9.01
CA LEU A 5 6.94 0.21 -8.17
C LEU A 5 7.37 -0.94 -9.09
N THR A 6 8.67 -1.04 -9.39
CA THR A 6 9.23 -2.15 -10.14
C THR A 6 9.25 -3.41 -9.28
N GLU A 7 9.32 -4.59 -9.91
CA GLU A 7 9.45 -5.86 -9.18
C GLU A 7 10.70 -5.86 -8.30
N GLU A 8 11.82 -5.35 -8.83
CA GLU A 8 13.07 -5.20 -8.09
C GLU A 8 12.90 -4.27 -6.87
N LEU A 9 12.26 -3.12 -7.04
CA LEU A 9 12.01 -2.18 -5.94
C LEU A 9 11.08 -2.81 -4.89
N TYR A 10 10.03 -3.51 -5.31
CA TYR A 10 9.13 -4.21 -4.39
C TYR A 10 9.87 -5.31 -3.62
N ALA A 11 10.74 -6.09 -4.29
CA ALA A 11 11.56 -7.10 -3.66
C ALA A 11 12.53 -6.51 -2.62
N GLN A 12 13.14 -5.36 -2.92
CA GLN A 12 14.00 -4.63 -1.98
C GLN A 12 13.23 -4.10 -0.77
N LEU A 13 12.00 -3.60 -0.98
CA LEU A 13 11.20 -3.00 0.09
C LEU A 13 10.51 -4.04 0.98
N ARG A 14 10.06 -5.17 0.42
CA ARG A 14 9.27 -6.18 1.17
C ARG A 14 10.08 -6.90 2.24
N GLU A 15 11.38 -7.07 2.03
CA GLU A 15 12.29 -7.76 2.94
C GLU A 15 12.98 -6.78 3.92
N LYS A 16 12.75 -5.48 3.77
CA LYS A 16 13.40 -4.48 4.63
C LYS A 16 12.80 -4.54 6.03
N ALA A 17 13.47 -5.25 6.91
CA ALA A 17 13.27 -5.23 8.36
C ALA A 17 14.48 -4.57 9.02
N THR A 18 14.27 -3.90 10.14
CA THR A 18 15.39 -3.40 10.96
C THR A 18 15.83 -4.49 11.96
N PRO A 19 17.06 -4.45 12.51
CA PRO A 19 17.55 -5.48 13.43
C PRO A 19 16.70 -5.70 14.68
N SER A 20 16.01 -4.66 15.17
CA SER A 20 15.02 -4.75 16.27
C SER A 20 13.58 -4.94 15.76
N GLY A 21 13.41 -5.36 14.51
CA GLY A 21 12.12 -5.47 13.84
C GLY A 21 11.77 -4.17 13.13
N PHE A 22 11.64 -3.04 13.87
CA PHE A 22 11.04 -1.82 13.29
C PHE A 22 11.58 -0.48 13.89
N THR A 23 12.79 -0.02 13.60
CA THR A 23 13.29 1.32 14.04
C THR A 23 13.25 2.40 12.96
N LEU A 24 13.04 3.65 13.39
CA LEU A 24 13.25 4.83 12.57
C LEU A 24 14.76 5.10 12.46
N ASP A 25 15.30 4.98 11.25
CA ASP A 25 16.67 5.36 10.85
C ASP A 25 17.77 4.95 11.86
N ASP A 26 18.08 3.65 11.89
CA ASP A 26 19.29 2.93 12.39
C ASP A 26 20.08 3.41 13.63
N ASP A 27 19.72 4.49 14.35
CA ASP A 27 20.69 5.16 15.25
C ASP A 27 20.15 5.75 16.56
N LYS A 28 18.87 5.58 16.94
CA LYS A 28 18.34 6.26 18.15
C LYS A 28 17.49 5.43 19.12
N GLY A 29 17.41 4.11 18.96
CA GLY A 29 16.64 3.26 19.87
C GLY A 29 15.12 3.56 19.89
N HIS A 30 14.60 4.14 18.80
CA HIS A 30 13.18 4.44 18.63
C HIS A 30 12.53 3.46 17.66
N GLU A 31 11.46 2.82 18.10
CA GLU A 31 10.71 1.82 17.34
C GLU A 31 9.40 2.37 16.75
N PHE A 32 8.92 1.76 15.68
CA PHE A 32 7.59 2.00 15.12
C PHE A 32 6.52 1.43 16.03
N MET A 33 5.39 2.14 16.13
CA MET A 33 4.22 1.64 16.85
C MET A 33 3.62 0.46 16.09
N TRP A 34 3.72 -0.74 16.67
CA TRP A 34 3.24 -1.99 16.08
C TRP A 34 2.71 -2.94 17.14
N ASN A 35 1.71 -3.76 16.82
CA ASN A 35 1.33 -4.90 17.64
C ASN A 35 0.82 -6.07 16.78
N GLU A 36 0.77 -7.26 17.38
CA GLU A 36 0.40 -8.51 16.69
C GLU A 36 -1.03 -8.48 16.13
N HIS A 37 -1.97 -7.82 16.82
CA HIS A 37 -3.37 -7.81 16.42
C HIS A 37 -3.67 -6.83 15.27
N LEU A 38 -3.05 -5.65 15.28
CA LEU A 38 -3.38 -4.52 14.40
C LEU A 38 -2.27 -4.22 13.38
N GLY A 39 -1.10 -4.82 13.49
CA GLY A 39 0.07 -4.44 12.70
C GLY A 39 0.56 -3.03 13.06
N TYR A 40 1.00 -2.26 12.06
CA TYR A 40 1.44 -0.88 12.25
C TYR A 40 0.29 0.04 12.63
N VAL A 41 0.51 0.85 13.67
CA VAL A 41 -0.47 1.80 14.17
C VAL A 41 -0.23 3.15 13.53
N LEU A 42 -1.26 3.66 12.86
CA LEU A 42 -1.28 5.01 12.27
C LEU A 42 -2.38 5.85 12.91
N THR A 43 -2.30 7.16 12.70
CA THR A 43 -3.25 8.13 13.28
C THR A 43 -4.70 7.87 12.87
N CYS A 44 -4.93 7.48 11.62
CA CYS A 44 -6.26 7.12 11.13
C CYS A 44 -6.48 5.60 11.26
N PRO A 45 -7.57 5.15 11.91
CA PRO A 45 -7.90 3.72 12.02
C PRO A 45 -8.01 3.00 10.66
N SER A 46 -8.33 3.71 9.58
CA SER A 46 -8.44 3.12 8.24
C SER A 46 -7.11 2.64 7.65
N ASN A 47 -5.98 3.02 8.26
CA ASN A 47 -4.64 2.74 7.77
C ASN A 47 -3.92 1.66 8.60
N LEU A 48 -4.56 1.07 9.61
CA LEU A 48 -3.97 -0.02 10.41
C LEU A 48 -3.53 -1.21 9.54
N GLY A 49 -2.66 -2.04 10.08
CA GLY A 49 -2.10 -3.21 9.40
C GLY A 49 -0.80 -2.87 8.72
N THR A 50 -0.82 -2.77 7.39
CA THR A 50 0.38 -2.45 6.60
C THR A 50 0.55 -0.97 6.35
N GLY A 51 -0.52 -0.16 6.50
CA GLY A 51 -0.55 1.22 6.01
C GLY A 51 -0.31 1.37 4.51
N LEU A 52 -0.25 0.26 3.76
CA LEU A 52 0.20 0.23 2.38
C LEU A 52 -0.93 0.64 1.44
N ARG A 53 -0.60 1.52 0.50
CA ARG A 53 -1.49 1.85 -0.61
C ARG A 53 -0.73 1.87 -1.93
N ALA A 54 -0.93 0.84 -2.73
CA ALA A 54 -0.42 0.75 -4.09
C ALA A 54 -1.52 1.13 -5.11
N GLY A 55 -1.14 1.85 -6.16
CA GLY A 55 -2.05 2.26 -7.22
C GLY A 55 -1.31 2.62 -8.50
N VAL A 56 -2.02 2.56 -9.61
CA VAL A 56 -1.51 2.91 -10.94
C VAL A 56 -2.52 3.81 -11.66
N HIS A 57 -2.01 4.71 -12.50
CA HIS A 57 -2.84 5.42 -13.46
C HIS A 57 -2.91 4.58 -14.73
N VAL A 58 -4.12 4.15 -15.11
CA VAL A 58 -4.35 3.29 -16.27
C VAL A 58 -5.52 3.82 -17.10
N LYS A 59 -5.37 3.85 -18.42
CA LYS A 59 -6.45 4.20 -19.34
C LYS A 59 -7.22 2.94 -19.72
N LEU A 60 -8.51 2.89 -19.41
CA LEU A 60 -9.40 1.75 -19.69
C LEU A 60 -10.62 2.17 -20.52
N PRO A 61 -10.46 2.63 -21.77
CA PRO A 61 -11.55 3.26 -22.54
C PRO A 61 -12.75 2.35 -22.84
N CYS A 62 -12.53 1.04 -22.95
CA CYS A 62 -13.58 0.06 -23.23
C CYS A 62 -14.13 -0.58 -21.95
N VAL A 63 -13.23 -1.11 -21.11
CA VAL A 63 -13.61 -1.85 -19.90
C VAL A 63 -14.33 -0.98 -18.87
N SER A 64 -13.99 0.31 -18.77
CA SER A 64 -14.63 1.23 -17.83
C SER A 64 -16.11 1.51 -18.13
N LYS A 65 -16.56 1.29 -19.37
CA LYS A 65 -17.95 1.48 -19.82
C LYS A 65 -18.82 0.24 -19.60
N HIS A 66 -18.22 -0.90 -19.29
CA HIS A 66 -18.96 -2.14 -19.09
C HIS A 66 -19.79 -2.09 -17.81
N GLU A 67 -21.05 -2.53 -17.87
CA GLU A 67 -22.00 -2.46 -16.74
C GLU A 67 -21.46 -3.12 -15.46
N LYS A 68 -20.76 -4.25 -15.63
CA LYS A 68 -20.13 -5.00 -14.52
C LYS A 68 -18.79 -4.43 -14.02
N PHE A 69 -18.30 -3.31 -14.54
CA PHE A 69 -16.97 -2.80 -14.17
C PHE A 69 -16.82 -2.56 -12.67
N GLY A 70 -17.83 -1.97 -12.02
CA GLY A 70 -17.83 -1.76 -10.58
C GLY A 70 -17.82 -3.06 -9.77
N GLU A 71 -18.55 -4.07 -10.23
CA GLU A 71 -18.59 -5.39 -9.61
C GLU A 71 -17.24 -6.10 -9.72
N THR A 72 -16.60 -6.05 -10.90
CA THR A 72 -15.26 -6.62 -11.13
C THR A 72 -14.24 -6.00 -10.18
N LEU A 73 -14.23 -4.67 -10.03
CA LEU A 73 -13.33 -4.00 -9.08
C LEU A 73 -13.59 -4.43 -7.62
N LYS A 74 -14.87 -4.56 -7.22
CA LYS A 74 -15.24 -5.03 -5.89
C LYS A 74 -14.76 -6.46 -5.63
N ARG A 75 -14.92 -7.37 -6.60
CA ARG A 75 -14.44 -8.76 -6.51
C ARG A 75 -12.92 -8.83 -6.40
N LEU A 76 -12.20 -7.96 -7.09
CA LEU A 76 -10.74 -7.84 -7.03
C LEU A 76 -10.22 -7.05 -5.81
N ARG A 77 -11.13 -6.54 -4.96
CA ARG A 77 -10.80 -5.66 -3.81
C ARG A 77 -10.02 -4.40 -4.22
N LEU A 78 -10.32 -3.86 -5.40
CA LEU A 78 -9.72 -2.64 -5.94
C LEU A 78 -10.66 -1.45 -5.84
N GLN A 79 -10.08 -0.25 -5.72
CA GLN A 79 -10.81 1.02 -5.72
C GLN A 79 -10.43 1.84 -6.97
N LYS A 80 -11.43 2.38 -7.68
CA LYS A 80 -11.19 3.39 -8.72
C LYS A 80 -11.10 4.79 -8.10
N ARG A 81 -10.19 5.63 -8.61
CA ARG A 81 -10.13 7.06 -8.29
C ARG A 81 -9.91 7.86 -9.57
N GLY A 82 -10.49 9.05 -9.64
CA GLY A 82 -10.23 9.97 -10.74
C GLY A 82 -8.82 10.55 -10.63
N THR A 83 -8.21 10.82 -11.77
CA THR A 83 -7.08 11.75 -11.86
C THR A 83 -7.70 13.13 -12.03
N GLY A 84 -7.38 14.06 -11.13
CA GLY A 84 -7.78 15.47 -11.27
C GLY A 84 -7.22 16.09 -12.54
#